data_AF-A0A951N1M8-F1
#
_entry.id   AF-A0A951N1M8-F1
#
_cell.length_a   1.000
_cell.length_b   1.000
_cell.length_c   1.000
_cell.angle_alpha   90.00
_cell.angle_beta   90.00
_cell.angle_gamma   90.00
#
_symmetry.space_group_name_H-M   'P 1'
#
loop_
_entity.id
_entity.type
_entity.pdbx_description
1 polymer ?
#
loop_
_entity_poly.entity_id
_entity_poly.type
_entity_poly.pdbx_seq_one_letter_code
_entity_poly.pdbx_strand_id
1 'polypeptide(L)'
;NGHYRVKLQFVEAAYGEVGKRVFGVKIQGKTVLENLDIFARAGQNTALDIPISDVRVTDGLMKIEFVPVVGAPLISAIVIEGTGDSAPFVRKINSAGGPYAGYEPERPKEAPLAQQNRALPSADFYLDFARANFGREVAGEASAILTKIDGMAMPLTSEWNPGPGGVIIQNVPWDQLKHRFAWVEEWAALRPQVRGEGNRARFDAWHDTFRAAAAMAQVGSCRGQLDAAMAALKTSQDAAKREELAAQALALRLELAQKWAAMMSLYVAAAQTPGEMGTIANLEQHSRRFLKFISTHDAALTAALGRSLPAEAQPSPRYAGEPRILVPTARSLVAPHESLALKVILIGPETGKWRDAALLWRPLQAGKKQGRFRRVPLAPIARGVYRAALPPQKEGTTFEYFIQADFAGRTMVYPASAPTLNRTVVVWRTGTDTREAQP
;
A
#
# COMPACT_ATOMS: atom_id res chain seq x y z
N ASN A 1 -13.94 31.57 -10.61
CA ASN A 1 -12.82 32.53 -10.54
C ASN A 1 -13.22 33.69 -9.64
N GLY A 2 -12.34 34.65 -9.39
CA GLY A 2 -12.67 35.81 -8.56
C GLY A 2 -11.51 36.30 -7.70
N HIS A 3 -11.83 37.24 -6.81
CA HIS A 3 -10.91 37.83 -5.86
C HIS A 3 -11.23 37.33 -4.45
N TYR A 4 -10.19 36.87 -3.75
CA TYR A 4 -10.31 36.23 -2.45
C TYR A 4 -9.35 36.87 -1.45
N ARG A 5 -9.78 36.88 -0.19
CA ARG A 5 -8.92 37.02 0.98
C ARG A 5 -8.59 35.62 1.48
N VAL A 6 -7.29 35.35 1.62
CA VAL A 6 -6.78 34.11 2.21
C VAL A 6 -6.24 34.43 3.59
N LYS A 7 -6.54 33.62 4.60
CA LYS A 7 -5.89 33.66 5.90
C LYS A 7 -5.18 32.34 6.12
N LEU A 8 -3.87 32.42 6.32
CA LEU A 8 -3.05 31.28 6.70
C LEU A 8 -2.87 31.30 8.21
N GLN A 9 -3.12 30.17 8.86
CA GLN A 9 -3.09 30.06 10.32
C GLN A 9 -2.07 29.02 10.74
N PHE A 10 -1.19 29.41 11.65
CA PHE A 10 -0.04 28.62 12.07
C PHE A 10 0.03 28.50 13.59
N VAL A 11 0.68 27.44 14.06
CA VAL A 11 1.17 27.30 15.42
C VAL A 11 2.52 26.58 15.38
N GLU A 12 3.55 27.11 16.04
CA GLU A 12 4.78 26.35 16.25
C GLU A 12 4.61 25.49 17.50
N ALA A 13 4.35 24.21 17.31
CA ALA A 13 4.20 23.26 18.42
C ALA A 13 5.50 22.49 18.73
N ALA A 14 6.42 22.37 17.77
CA ALA A 14 7.55 21.46 17.87
C ALA A 14 8.83 22.14 18.38
N TYR A 15 9.08 23.38 17.97
CA TYR A 15 10.33 24.08 18.28
C TYR A 15 10.13 25.23 19.27
N GLY A 16 11.05 25.36 20.22
CA GLY A 16 11.13 26.44 21.20
C GLY A 16 12.24 27.46 20.90
N GLU A 17 12.74 27.51 19.66
CA GLU A 17 13.89 28.32 19.26
C GLU A 17 13.66 28.98 17.90
N VAL A 18 14.15 30.22 17.73
CA VAL A 18 14.19 30.95 16.46
C VAL A 18 15.09 30.21 15.45
N GLY A 19 14.70 30.19 14.19
CA GLY A 19 15.47 29.71 13.05
C GLY A 19 15.36 28.21 12.77
N LYS A 20 14.67 27.43 13.61
CA LYS A 20 14.50 25.98 13.40
C LYS A 20 13.54 25.65 12.26
N ARG A 21 12.59 26.53 11.98
CA ARG A 21 11.63 26.40 10.89
C ARG A 21 11.44 27.75 10.22
N VAL A 22 11.97 27.88 9.01
CA VAL A 22 11.89 29.09 8.19
C VAL A 22 11.42 28.69 6.80
N PHE A 23 10.37 29.33 6.30
CA PHE A 23 9.85 29.03 4.98
C PHE A 23 9.13 30.22 4.35
N GLY A 24 9.12 30.27 3.02
CA GLY A 24 8.31 31.18 2.25
C GLY A 24 6.93 30.60 1.92
N VAL A 25 6.03 31.45 1.49
CA VAL A 25 4.72 31.07 0.94
C VAL A 25 4.51 31.83 -0.35
N LYS A 26 4.08 31.12 -1.40
CA LYS A 26 3.55 31.70 -2.62
C LYS A 26 2.07 31.39 -2.74
N ILE A 27 1.30 32.34 -3.24
CA ILE A 27 -0.10 32.15 -3.61
C ILE A 27 -0.27 32.59 -5.06
N GLN A 28 -0.88 31.73 -5.87
CA GLN A 28 -1.02 31.96 -7.32
C GLN A 28 0.33 32.27 -8.00
N GLY A 29 1.40 31.60 -7.58
CA GLY A 29 2.77 31.79 -8.08
C GLY A 29 3.49 33.05 -7.57
N LYS A 30 2.80 33.95 -6.88
CA LYS A 30 3.38 35.17 -6.30
C LYS A 30 3.83 34.91 -4.86
N THR A 31 5.07 35.28 -4.53
CA THR A 31 5.56 35.25 -3.15
C THR A 31 4.76 36.23 -2.28
N VAL A 32 4.14 35.70 -1.22
CA VAL A 32 3.39 36.47 -0.22
C VAL A 32 4.10 36.50 1.13
N LEU A 33 5.00 35.53 1.38
CA LEU A 33 5.91 35.47 2.53
C LEU A 33 7.25 34.89 2.05
N GLU A 34 8.37 35.42 2.52
CA GLU A 34 9.71 34.98 2.07
C GLU A 34 10.41 34.10 3.12
N ASN A 35 10.45 34.54 4.38
CA ASN A 35 11.20 33.89 5.45
C ASN A 35 10.36 33.86 6.75
N LEU A 36 9.18 33.23 6.69
CA LEU A 36 8.34 33.08 7.88
C LEU A 36 9.00 32.13 8.87
N ASP A 37 9.30 32.67 10.05
CA ASP A 37 9.55 31.92 11.28
C ASP A 37 8.38 32.15 12.25
N ILE A 38 7.64 31.08 12.54
CA ILE A 38 6.45 31.15 13.39
C ILE A 38 6.85 31.40 14.84
N PHE A 39 7.91 30.76 15.33
CA PHE A 39 8.37 30.94 16.71
C PHE A 39 8.89 32.35 16.94
N ALA A 40 9.68 32.88 16.00
CA ALA A 40 10.15 34.26 16.11
C ALA A 40 9.01 35.29 16.14
N ARG A 41 7.89 34.99 15.47
CA ARG A 41 6.76 35.91 15.32
C ARG A 41 5.70 35.78 16.41
N ALA A 42 5.49 34.59 16.97
CA ALA A 42 4.41 34.31 17.92
C ALA A 42 4.83 33.50 19.16
N GLY A 43 6.02 32.91 19.16
CA GLY A 43 6.46 31.96 20.18
C GLY A 43 5.87 30.56 20.00
N GLN A 44 6.24 29.64 20.91
CA GLN A 44 5.75 28.27 20.89
C GLN A 44 4.31 28.18 21.41
N ASN A 45 3.49 27.34 20.79
CA ASN A 45 2.09 27.08 21.14
C ASN A 45 1.17 28.32 21.10
N THR A 46 1.57 29.36 20.36
CA THR A 46 0.75 30.57 20.14
C THR A 46 0.21 30.60 18.72
N ALA A 47 -1.07 30.92 18.57
CA ALA A 47 -1.70 31.05 17.26
C ALA A 47 -1.17 32.27 16.50
N LEU A 48 -0.86 32.08 15.22
CA LEU A 48 -0.44 33.13 14.30
C LEU A 48 -1.34 33.13 13.06
N ASP A 49 -2.14 34.20 12.92
CA ASP A 49 -2.98 34.45 11.75
C ASP A 49 -2.29 35.43 10.79
N ILE A 50 -2.10 35.03 9.54
CA ILE A 50 -1.55 35.87 8.48
C ILE A 50 -2.61 36.08 7.40
N PRO A 51 -3.23 37.28 7.31
CA PRO A 51 -4.15 37.61 6.22
C PRO A 51 -3.39 38.04 4.96
N ILE A 52 -3.84 37.54 3.81
CA ILE A 52 -3.41 37.91 2.47
C ILE A 52 -4.66 38.37 1.71
N SER A 53 -4.64 39.61 1.25
CA SER A 53 -5.75 40.21 0.52
C SER A 53 -5.54 40.12 -0.99
N ASP A 54 -6.64 40.26 -1.72
CA ASP A 54 -6.66 40.44 -3.18
C ASP A 54 -5.96 39.31 -3.97
N VAL A 55 -6.23 38.07 -3.59
CA VAL A 55 -5.77 36.88 -4.31
C VAL A 55 -6.71 36.62 -5.49
N ARG A 56 -6.19 36.81 -6.71
CA ARG A 56 -6.94 36.56 -7.95
C ARG A 56 -6.80 35.11 -8.41
N VAL A 57 -7.93 34.41 -8.52
CA VAL A 57 -8.02 33.06 -9.09
C VAL A 57 -8.65 33.13 -10.48
N THR A 58 -8.01 32.55 -11.49
CA THR A 58 -8.43 32.63 -12.91
C THR A 58 -8.68 31.28 -13.57
N ASP A 59 -8.25 30.18 -12.96
CA ASP A 59 -8.34 28.81 -13.50
C ASP A 59 -9.17 27.87 -12.62
N GLY A 60 -9.95 28.43 -11.68
CA GLY A 60 -10.75 27.68 -10.72
C GLY A 60 -9.95 27.08 -9.56
N LEU A 61 -8.63 27.25 -9.52
CA LEU A 61 -7.76 26.64 -8.51
C LEU A 61 -7.05 27.69 -7.65
N MET A 62 -7.23 27.61 -6.34
CA MET A 62 -6.42 28.34 -5.37
C MET A 62 -5.12 27.54 -5.12
N LYS A 63 -4.00 28.02 -5.65
CA LYS A 63 -2.68 27.39 -5.50
C LYS A 63 -1.89 28.08 -4.40
N ILE A 64 -1.56 27.33 -3.36
CA ILE A 64 -0.72 27.77 -2.23
C ILE A 64 0.51 26.86 -2.19
N GLU A 65 1.70 27.44 -2.29
CA GLU A 65 2.98 26.74 -2.29
C GLU A 65 3.79 27.16 -1.07
N PHE A 66 4.31 26.19 -0.32
CA PHE A 66 5.24 26.43 0.78
C PHE A 66 6.67 26.17 0.30
N VAL A 67 7.55 27.14 0.51
CA VAL A 67 8.93 27.11 0.02
C VAL A 67 9.87 26.91 1.21
N PRO A 68 10.37 25.68 1.48
CA PRO A 68 11.24 25.44 2.62
C PRO A 68 12.56 26.22 2.50
N VAL A 69 12.99 26.86 3.58
CA VAL A 69 14.34 27.45 3.72
C VAL A 69 15.12 26.66 4.78
N VAL A 70 14.54 26.50 5.97
CA VAL A 70 15.05 25.64 7.06
C VAL A 70 13.90 24.81 7.61
N GLY A 71 14.08 23.49 7.71
CA GLY A 71 13.06 22.58 8.20
C GLY A 71 11.85 22.43 7.28
N ALA A 72 10.88 21.61 7.70
CA ALA A 72 9.64 21.39 6.94
C ALA A 72 8.59 22.47 7.30
N PRO A 73 7.98 23.14 6.30
CA PRO A 73 6.84 24.03 6.51
C PRO A 73 5.68 23.33 7.21
N LEU A 74 4.83 24.08 7.90
CA LEU A 74 3.57 23.57 8.45
C LEU A 74 2.45 24.56 8.16
N ILE A 75 1.20 24.09 8.23
CA ILE A 75 -0.01 24.92 8.25
C ILE A 75 -1.01 24.27 9.21
N SER A 76 -1.71 25.06 9.99
CA SER A 76 -2.72 24.56 10.94
C SER A 76 -4.13 24.68 10.38
N ALA A 77 -4.42 25.79 9.70
CA ALA A 77 -5.70 26.01 9.04
C ALA A 77 -5.58 27.05 7.92
N ILE A 78 -6.55 27.00 7.00
CA ILE A 78 -6.67 27.94 5.87
C ILE A 78 -8.10 28.45 5.82
N VAL A 79 -8.26 29.78 5.74
CA VAL A 79 -9.56 30.41 5.46
C VAL A 79 -9.48 31.10 4.10
N ILE A 80 -10.48 30.87 3.24
CA ILE A 80 -10.63 31.50 1.93
C ILE A 80 -12.01 32.15 1.90
N GLU A 81 -12.05 33.46 1.76
CA GLU A 81 -13.28 34.26 1.76
C GLU A 81 -13.25 35.21 0.56
N GLY A 82 -14.33 35.31 -0.19
CA GLY A 82 -14.39 36.22 -1.33
C GLY A 82 -15.70 36.16 -2.09
N THR A 83 -15.78 36.94 -3.16
CA THR A 83 -16.88 36.83 -4.13
C THR A 83 -16.34 36.13 -5.36
N GLY A 84 -16.71 34.86 -5.52
CA GLY A 84 -16.52 34.17 -6.79
C GLY A 84 -17.46 34.73 -7.85
N ASP A 85 -17.19 34.45 -9.12
CA ASP A 85 -17.99 35.00 -10.25
C ASP A 85 -19.50 34.65 -10.17
N SER A 86 -19.88 33.65 -9.37
CA SER A 86 -21.25 33.12 -9.27
C SER A 86 -21.90 33.31 -7.89
N ALA A 87 -21.14 33.54 -6.81
CA ALA A 87 -21.67 33.69 -5.45
C ALA A 87 -20.56 34.08 -4.45
N PRO A 88 -20.92 34.59 -3.25
CA PRO A 88 -20.02 34.60 -2.10
C PRO A 88 -19.46 33.19 -1.83
N PHE A 89 -18.17 33.12 -1.55
CA PHE A 89 -17.44 31.88 -1.28
C PHE A 89 -16.73 32.00 0.07
N VAL A 90 -16.96 31.02 0.95
CA VAL A 90 -16.27 30.90 2.23
C VAL A 90 -15.88 29.44 2.44
N ARG A 91 -14.60 29.20 2.73
CA ARG A 91 -14.08 27.87 3.05
C ARG A 91 -13.07 27.96 4.17
N LYS A 92 -13.20 27.10 5.18
CA LYS A 92 -12.36 27.08 6.39
C LYS A 92 -11.85 25.67 6.63
N ILE A 93 -10.57 25.41 6.37
CA ILE A 93 -10.00 24.06 6.36
C ILE A 93 -9.11 23.88 7.60
N ASN A 94 -9.37 22.82 8.38
CA ASN A 94 -8.56 22.39 9.52
C ASN A 94 -7.58 21.28 9.10
N SER A 95 -6.27 21.51 9.30
CA SER A 95 -5.22 20.54 9.00
C SER A 95 -4.92 19.59 10.18
N ALA A 96 -5.44 19.87 11.37
CA ALA A 96 -5.12 19.13 12.60
C ALA A 96 -6.14 18.02 12.97
N GLY A 97 -7.08 17.69 12.09
CA GLY A 97 -8.00 16.56 12.31
C GLY A 97 -9.46 16.86 11.92
N GLY A 98 -10.39 16.47 12.79
CA GLY A 98 -11.84 16.56 12.55
C GLY A 98 -12.39 17.99 12.46
N PRO A 99 -13.71 18.14 12.21
CA PRO A 99 -14.36 19.44 12.19
C PRO A 99 -14.23 20.14 13.55
N TYR A 100 -13.94 21.45 13.54
CA TYR A 100 -13.79 22.25 14.76
C TYR A 100 -14.23 23.70 14.51
N ALA A 101 -15.11 24.25 15.36
CA ALA A 101 -15.51 25.67 15.33
C ALA A 101 -15.86 26.24 13.93
N GLY A 102 -16.55 25.44 13.09
CA GLY A 102 -16.93 25.81 11.72
C GLY A 102 -15.84 25.61 10.66
N TYR A 103 -14.71 25.00 11.02
CA TYR A 103 -13.71 24.51 10.08
C TYR A 103 -14.05 23.07 9.68
N GLU A 104 -13.99 22.78 8.38
CA GLU A 104 -14.08 21.44 7.83
C GLU A 104 -12.73 20.70 7.95
N PRO A 105 -12.73 19.37 8.12
CA PRO A 105 -11.50 18.57 8.04
C PRO A 105 -10.88 18.67 6.63
N GLU A 106 -9.55 18.53 6.54
CA GLU A 106 -8.80 18.47 5.27
C GLU A 106 -9.40 17.48 4.26
N ARG A 107 -10.01 16.39 4.75
CA ARG A 107 -10.82 15.46 3.94
C ARG A 107 -12.28 15.49 4.39
N PRO A 108 -13.23 15.98 3.57
CA PRO A 108 -14.62 15.66 3.76
C PRO A 108 -14.78 14.14 3.65
N LYS A 109 -15.44 13.49 4.63
CA LYS A 109 -15.66 12.04 4.63
C LYS A 109 -16.48 11.55 3.42
N GLU A 110 -17.16 12.44 2.72
CA GLU A 110 -18.19 12.09 1.72
C GLU A 110 -18.30 13.07 0.53
N ALA A 111 -17.28 13.87 0.21
CA ALA A 111 -17.35 14.62 -1.06
C ALA A 111 -17.30 13.62 -2.22
N PRO A 112 -18.24 13.66 -3.19
CA PRO A 112 -18.13 12.84 -4.38
C PRO A 112 -16.80 13.13 -5.07
N LEU A 113 -15.95 12.12 -5.17
CA LEU A 113 -14.66 12.15 -5.87
C LEU A 113 -14.79 12.49 -7.37
N ALA A 114 -16.03 12.68 -7.85
CA ALA A 114 -16.43 12.77 -9.25
C ALA A 114 -15.91 14.02 -10.00
N GLN A 115 -15.27 14.99 -9.34
CA GLN A 115 -14.79 16.22 -10.00
C GLN A 115 -13.29 16.49 -9.89
N GLN A 116 -12.51 15.61 -9.25
CA GLN A 116 -11.05 15.69 -9.29
C GLN A 116 -10.51 14.52 -10.11
N ASN A 117 -10.66 14.62 -11.42
CA ASN A 117 -9.91 13.76 -12.33
C ASN A 117 -8.41 13.99 -12.13
N ARG A 118 -7.62 12.96 -12.48
CA ARG A 118 -6.15 13.02 -12.53
C ARG A 118 -5.71 14.27 -13.31
N ALA A 119 -4.69 14.97 -12.82
CA ALA A 119 -4.16 16.17 -13.47
C ALA A 119 -3.60 15.92 -14.88
N LEU A 120 -3.23 14.66 -15.20
CA LEU A 120 -2.70 14.24 -16.50
C LEU A 120 -3.29 12.88 -16.92
N PRO A 121 -3.54 12.63 -18.21
CA PRO A 121 -3.92 11.30 -18.72
C PRO A 121 -2.90 10.20 -18.33
N SER A 122 -3.38 8.96 -18.13
CA SER A 122 -2.54 7.78 -17.82
C SER A 122 -2.66 6.62 -18.82
N ALA A 123 -3.52 6.74 -19.83
CA ALA A 123 -3.87 5.62 -20.70
C ALA A 123 -2.66 5.07 -21.49
N ASP A 124 -1.80 5.96 -21.98
CA ASP A 124 -0.56 5.60 -22.69
C ASP A 124 0.43 4.88 -21.79
N PHE A 125 0.65 5.40 -20.58
CA PHE A 125 1.48 4.76 -19.55
C PHE A 125 0.97 3.35 -19.24
N TYR A 126 -0.32 3.19 -18.96
CA TYR A 126 -0.87 1.89 -18.61
C TYR A 126 -0.85 0.91 -19.77
N LEU A 127 -0.98 1.38 -21.02
CA LEU A 127 -0.85 0.52 -22.19
C LEU A 127 0.56 -0.05 -22.31
N ASP A 128 1.58 0.78 -22.16
CA ASP A 128 2.97 0.32 -22.22
C ASP A 128 3.33 -0.55 -21.02
N PHE A 129 2.86 -0.18 -19.82
CA PHE A 129 2.99 -1.01 -18.62
C PHE A 129 2.35 -2.40 -18.82
N ALA A 130 1.13 -2.46 -19.34
CA ALA A 130 0.41 -3.71 -19.54
C ALA A 130 1.07 -4.58 -20.63
N ARG A 131 1.54 -3.98 -21.72
CA ARG A 131 2.33 -4.69 -22.76
C ARG A 131 3.58 -5.32 -22.17
N ALA A 132 4.33 -4.58 -21.36
CA ALA A 132 5.56 -5.06 -20.76
C ALA A 132 5.32 -6.15 -19.70
N ASN A 133 4.23 -6.04 -18.93
CA ASN A 133 3.99 -6.93 -17.80
C ASN A 133 3.16 -8.16 -18.13
N PHE A 134 2.16 -8.03 -19.00
CA PHE A 134 1.13 -9.06 -19.21
C PHE A 134 1.07 -9.58 -20.66
N GLY A 135 1.78 -8.95 -21.58
CA GLY A 135 1.78 -9.32 -23.00
C GLY A 135 0.87 -8.42 -23.83
N ARG A 136 1.04 -8.45 -25.15
CA ARG A 136 0.31 -7.56 -26.08
C ARG A 136 -1.17 -7.94 -26.19
N GLU A 137 -1.47 -9.21 -25.98
CA GLU A 137 -2.79 -9.83 -26.16
C GLU A 137 -3.85 -9.28 -25.22
N VAL A 138 -3.45 -8.86 -24.02
CA VAL A 138 -4.37 -8.33 -22.99
C VAL A 138 -4.11 -6.87 -22.67
N ALA A 139 -3.15 -6.23 -23.34
CA ALA A 139 -2.64 -4.94 -22.91
C ALA A 139 -3.68 -3.82 -23.01
N GLY A 140 -4.54 -3.86 -24.04
CA GLY A 140 -5.60 -2.85 -24.23
C GLY A 140 -6.67 -2.93 -23.16
N GLU A 141 -7.17 -4.12 -22.88
CA GLU A 141 -8.19 -4.35 -21.85
C GLU A 141 -7.62 -4.11 -20.44
N ALA A 142 -6.42 -4.61 -20.16
CA ALA A 142 -5.77 -4.38 -18.87
C ALA A 142 -5.47 -2.90 -18.64
N SER A 143 -5.04 -2.15 -19.65
CA SER A 143 -4.78 -0.71 -19.51
C SER A 143 -6.06 0.09 -19.32
N ALA A 144 -7.16 -0.29 -19.97
CA ALA A 144 -8.46 0.34 -19.77
C ALA A 144 -8.94 0.18 -18.32
N ILE A 145 -8.80 -1.02 -17.74
CA ILE A 145 -9.13 -1.27 -16.33
C ILE A 145 -8.24 -0.44 -15.41
N LEU A 146 -6.91 -0.47 -15.61
CA LEU A 146 -5.96 0.27 -14.77
C LEU A 146 -6.19 1.78 -14.83
N THR A 147 -6.48 2.32 -16.02
CA THR A 147 -6.79 3.75 -16.20
C THR A 147 -8.09 4.12 -15.49
N LYS A 148 -9.12 3.26 -15.55
CA LYS A 148 -10.42 3.47 -14.88
C LYS A 148 -10.29 3.55 -13.36
N ILE A 149 -9.34 2.84 -12.76
CA ILE A 149 -9.17 2.79 -11.30
C ILE A 149 -8.02 3.67 -10.78
N ASP A 150 -7.31 4.39 -11.65
CA ASP A 150 -6.14 5.17 -11.26
C ASP A 150 -6.48 6.38 -10.37
N GLY A 151 -5.52 6.77 -9.53
CA GLY A 151 -5.62 7.92 -8.64
C GLY A 151 -6.79 7.80 -7.65
N MET A 152 -7.69 8.78 -7.70
CA MET A 152 -8.81 8.91 -6.76
C MET A 152 -9.98 7.96 -7.07
N ALA A 153 -9.96 7.27 -8.22
CA ALA A 153 -10.99 6.29 -8.57
C ALA A 153 -10.81 4.96 -7.81
N MET A 154 -9.60 4.64 -7.35
CA MET A 154 -9.32 3.46 -6.55
C MET A 154 -10.07 3.54 -5.21
N PRO A 155 -10.90 2.54 -4.86
CA PRO A 155 -11.56 2.53 -3.55
C PRO A 155 -10.55 2.53 -2.40
N LEU A 156 -10.67 3.49 -1.50
CA LEU A 156 -9.89 3.52 -0.25
C LEU A 156 -10.37 2.43 0.71
N THR A 157 -9.43 1.60 1.19
CA THR A 157 -9.71 0.48 2.11
C THR A 157 -8.95 0.59 3.44
N SER A 158 -8.00 1.54 3.53
CA SER A 158 -7.21 1.82 4.71
C SER A 158 -7.10 3.32 4.98
N GLU A 159 -6.97 3.69 6.25
CA GLU A 159 -6.83 5.06 6.73
C GLU A 159 -5.65 5.21 7.69
N TRP A 160 -5.40 6.46 8.11
CA TRP A 160 -4.45 6.79 9.15
C TRP A 160 -5.17 6.94 10.49
N ASN A 161 -5.03 5.95 11.37
CA ASN A 161 -5.75 5.93 12.65
C ASN A 161 -5.06 5.02 13.69
N PRO A 162 -4.49 5.56 14.78
CA PRO A 162 -3.73 6.82 14.84
C PRO A 162 -2.36 6.72 14.09
N GLY A 163 -2.11 5.59 13.43
CA GLY A 163 -0.96 5.35 12.55
C GLY A 163 -1.38 4.79 11.20
N PRO A 164 -0.44 4.52 10.27
CA PRO A 164 -0.75 4.08 8.92
C PRO A 164 -1.36 2.68 8.87
N GLY A 165 -2.23 2.45 7.87
CA GLY A 165 -2.70 1.12 7.49
C GLY A 165 -3.85 0.57 8.34
N GLY A 166 -4.54 1.42 9.10
CA GLY A 166 -5.77 1.05 9.79
C GLY A 166 -6.84 0.65 8.77
N VAL A 167 -7.45 -0.52 8.91
CA VAL A 167 -8.54 -0.95 8.01
C VAL A 167 -9.76 -0.05 8.25
N ILE A 168 -10.31 0.53 7.18
CA ILE A 168 -11.49 1.39 7.28
C ILE A 168 -12.70 0.53 7.69
N ILE A 169 -13.34 0.90 8.80
CA ILE A 169 -14.62 0.32 9.21
C ILE A 169 -15.72 0.89 8.32
N GLN A 170 -16.46 0.01 7.65
CA GLN A 170 -17.52 0.40 6.72
C GLN A 170 -18.88 0.20 7.39
N ASN A 171 -19.69 1.25 7.47
CA ASN A 171 -21.01 1.20 8.11
C ASN A 171 -22.12 0.69 7.17
N VAL A 172 -21.75 0.06 6.06
CA VAL A 172 -22.68 -0.49 5.07
C VAL A 172 -22.35 -1.95 4.76
N PRO A 173 -23.35 -2.80 4.45
CA PRO A 173 -23.13 -4.20 4.07
C PRO A 173 -22.32 -4.34 2.78
N TRP A 174 -21.59 -5.45 2.65
CA TRP A 174 -20.75 -5.72 1.48
C TRP A 174 -21.53 -5.67 0.15
N ASP A 175 -22.79 -6.10 0.14
CA ASP A 175 -23.62 -6.06 -1.07
C ASP A 175 -23.81 -4.65 -1.64
N GLN A 176 -23.74 -3.63 -0.80
CA GLN A 176 -23.80 -2.23 -1.23
C GLN A 176 -22.43 -1.70 -1.69
N LEU A 177 -21.32 -2.32 -1.29
CA LEU A 177 -19.96 -1.90 -1.63
C LEU A 177 -19.35 -2.67 -2.80
N LYS A 178 -19.79 -3.91 -3.04
CA LYS A 178 -19.13 -4.84 -3.98
C LYS A 178 -19.00 -4.30 -5.40
N HIS A 179 -19.96 -3.48 -5.84
CA HIS A 179 -19.94 -2.86 -7.17
C HIS A 179 -18.71 -1.96 -7.38
N ARG A 180 -18.15 -1.35 -6.32
CA ARG A 180 -16.92 -0.54 -6.37
C ARG A 180 -15.68 -1.36 -6.71
N PHE A 181 -15.76 -2.68 -6.57
CA PHE A 181 -14.70 -3.65 -6.84
C PHE A 181 -15.04 -4.57 -8.01
N ALA A 182 -16.08 -4.28 -8.81
CA ALA A 182 -16.47 -5.11 -9.95
C ALA A 182 -15.33 -5.31 -10.97
N TRP A 183 -14.43 -4.33 -11.06
CA TRP A 183 -13.24 -4.37 -11.90
C TRP A 183 -12.24 -5.48 -11.53
N VAL A 184 -12.31 -6.05 -10.32
CA VAL A 184 -11.47 -7.20 -9.92
C VAL A 184 -11.85 -8.44 -10.74
N GLU A 185 -13.15 -8.64 -10.99
CA GLU A 185 -13.63 -9.75 -11.83
C GLU A 185 -13.41 -9.45 -13.33
N GLU A 186 -13.56 -8.19 -13.75
CA GLU A 186 -13.17 -7.74 -15.10
C GLU A 186 -11.68 -8.07 -15.37
N TRP A 187 -10.81 -7.82 -14.39
CA TRP A 187 -9.40 -8.18 -14.45
C TRP A 187 -9.23 -9.70 -14.51
N ALA A 188 -9.85 -10.46 -13.60
CA ALA A 188 -9.73 -11.91 -13.57
C ALA A 188 -10.06 -12.58 -14.91
N ALA A 189 -11.05 -12.06 -15.63
CA ALA A 189 -11.48 -12.54 -16.95
C ALA A 189 -10.39 -12.45 -18.04
N LEU A 190 -9.38 -11.58 -17.87
CA LEU A 190 -8.26 -11.46 -18.81
C LEU A 190 -7.26 -12.61 -18.67
N ARG A 191 -7.21 -13.27 -17.50
CA ARG A 191 -6.19 -14.27 -17.16
C ARG A 191 -5.99 -15.39 -18.20
N PRO A 192 -7.04 -16.00 -18.79
CA PRO A 192 -6.88 -17.06 -19.79
C PRO A 192 -6.13 -16.62 -21.06
N GLN A 193 -6.17 -15.33 -21.38
CA GLN A 193 -5.56 -14.75 -22.57
C GLN A 193 -4.08 -14.40 -22.36
N VAL A 194 -3.62 -14.31 -21.10
CA VAL A 194 -2.22 -14.00 -20.75
C VAL A 194 -1.29 -15.14 -21.19
N ARG A 195 -0.39 -14.84 -22.13
CA ARG A 195 0.59 -15.79 -22.69
C ARG A 195 1.94 -15.69 -22.01
N GLY A 196 2.55 -16.85 -21.75
CA GLY A 196 3.87 -16.98 -21.13
C GLY A 196 3.82 -17.02 -19.59
N GLU A 197 4.56 -17.96 -19.01
CA GLU A 197 4.58 -18.18 -17.54
C GLU A 197 5.03 -16.95 -16.75
N GLY A 198 6.00 -16.20 -17.28
CA GLY A 198 6.47 -14.97 -16.64
C GLY A 198 5.43 -13.85 -16.61
N ASN A 199 4.66 -13.69 -17.70
CA ASN A 199 3.58 -12.70 -17.78
C ASN A 199 2.43 -13.10 -16.87
N ARG A 200 2.06 -14.38 -16.89
CA ARG A 200 1.00 -14.95 -16.04
C ARG A 200 1.33 -14.81 -14.55
N ALA A 201 2.57 -15.08 -14.15
CA ALA A 201 2.99 -14.89 -12.76
C ALA A 201 2.91 -13.42 -12.30
N ARG A 202 3.26 -12.45 -13.16
CA ARG A 202 3.10 -11.02 -12.84
C ARG A 202 1.63 -10.62 -12.80
N PHE A 203 0.83 -11.12 -13.75
CA PHE A 203 -0.61 -10.90 -13.78
C PHE A 203 -1.29 -11.41 -12.50
N ASP A 204 -0.94 -12.62 -12.07
CA ASP A 204 -1.48 -13.26 -10.87
C ASP A 204 -1.11 -12.47 -9.61
N ALA A 205 0.12 -11.95 -9.51
CA ALA A 205 0.51 -11.09 -8.39
C ALA A 205 -0.33 -9.81 -8.29
N TRP A 206 -0.63 -9.17 -9.43
CA TRP A 206 -1.52 -8.00 -9.48
C TRP A 206 -2.97 -8.38 -9.13
N HIS A 207 -3.46 -9.50 -9.68
CA HIS A 207 -4.79 -10.00 -9.37
C HIS A 207 -4.96 -10.31 -7.87
N ASP A 208 -3.98 -10.93 -7.23
CA ASP A 208 -4.02 -11.19 -5.78
C ASP A 208 -3.98 -9.90 -4.97
N THR A 209 -3.25 -8.88 -5.42
CA THR A 209 -3.24 -7.54 -4.81
C THR A 209 -4.63 -6.89 -4.89
N PHE A 210 -5.30 -7.00 -6.03
CA PHE A 210 -6.64 -6.46 -6.24
C PHE A 210 -7.70 -7.19 -5.41
N ARG A 211 -7.61 -8.52 -5.32
CA ARG A 211 -8.45 -9.33 -4.44
C ARG A 211 -8.21 -8.98 -2.97
N ALA A 212 -6.96 -8.75 -2.57
CA ALA A 212 -6.62 -8.35 -1.20
C ALA A 212 -7.27 -7.00 -0.83
N ALA A 213 -7.29 -6.03 -1.75
CA ALA A 213 -7.98 -4.76 -1.55
C ALA A 213 -9.51 -4.95 -1.36
N ALA A 214 -10.16 -5.73 -2.24
CA ALA A 214 -11.59 -6.05 -2.09
C ALA A 214 -11.88 -6.80 -0.77
N ALA A 215 -11.02 -7.75 -0.38
CA ALA A 215 -11.13 -8.48 0.87
C ALA A 215 -10.98 -7.57 2.10
N MET A 216 -10.11 -6.55 2.03
CA MET A 216 -9.98 -5.55 3.10
C MET A 216 -11.27 -4.75 3.28
N ALA A 217 -11.93 -4.35 2.19
CA ALA A 217 -13.23 -3.68 2.28
C ALA A 217 -14.32 -4.61 2.86
N GLN A 218 -14.31 -5.91 2.51
CA GLN A 218 -15.21 -6.91 3.10
C GLN A 218 -14.98 -7.08 4.61
N VAL A 219 -13.72 -7.13 5.05
CA VAL A 219 -13.34 -7.16 6.47
C VAL A 219 -13.84 -5.90 7.18
N GLY A 220 -13.65 -4.72 6.58
CA GLY A 220 -14.17 -3.44 7.09
C GLY A 220 -15.70 -3.41 7.23
N SER A 221 -16.43 -3.94 6.26
CA SER A 221 -17.89 -4.06 6.28
C SER A 221 -18.39 -5.04 7.33
N CYS A 222 -17.74 -6.19 7.47
CA CYS A 222 -18.08 -7.16 8.52
C CYS A 222 -17.83 -6.56 9.91
N ARG A 223 -16.73 -5.80 10.08
CA ARG A 223 -16.46 -5.10 11.34
C ARG A 223 -17.50 -4.04 11.68
N GLY A 224 -17.95 -3.24 10.71
CA GLY A 224 -18.98 -2.23 10.95
C GLY A 224 -20.34 -2.84 11.31
N GLN A 225 -20.70 -3.96 10.69
CA GLN A 225 -21.90 -4.72 11.07
C GLN A 225 -21.80 -5.28 12.49
N LEU A 226 -20.63 -5.80 12.89
CA LEU A 226 -20.38 -6.24 14.27
C LEU A 226 -20.51 -5.08 15.26
N ASP A 227 -19.94 -3.91 14.93
CA ASP A 227 -20.05 -2.71 15.77
C ASP A 227 -21.52 -2.30 15.96
N ALA A 228 -22.33 -2.32 14.89
CA ALA A 228 -23.76 -2.02 14.95
C ALA A 228 -24.54 -3.03 15.80
N ALA A 229 -24.27 -4.33 15.64
CA ALA A 229 -24.91 -5.38 16.44
C ALA A 229 -24.58 -5.25 17.93
N MET A 230 -23.31 -4.97 18.27
CA MET A 230 -22.87 -4.76 19.65
C MET A 230 -23.44 -3.47 20.25
N ALA A 231 -23.59 -2.41 19.46
CA ALA A 231 -24.26 -1.19 19.90
C ALA A 231 -25.75 -1.43 20.21
N ALA A 232 -26.47 -2.15 19.35
CA ALA A 232 -27.86 -2.52 19.58
C ALA A 232 -28.02 -3.45 20.80
N LEU A 233 -27.11 -4.41 20.98
CA LEU A 233 -27.09 -5.31 22.14
C LEU A 233 -26.93 -4.53 23.45
N LYS A 234 -26.06 -3.50 23.44
CA LYS A 234 -25.82 -2.65 24.60
C LYS A 234 -27.05 -1.84 25.02
N THR A 235 -27.84 -1.36 24.07
CA THR A 235 -29.01 -0.50 24.33
C THR A 235 -30.31 -1.27 24.55
N SER A 236 -30.40 -2.51 24.06
CA SER A 236 -31.61 -3.33 24.25
C SER A 236 -31.82 -3.73 25.72
N GLN A 237 -33.04 -3.50 26.21
CA GLN A 237 -33.52 -3.94 27.53
C GLN A 237 -34.32 -5.24 27.48
N ASP A 238 -34.76 -5.66 26.28
CA ASP A 238 -35.54 -6.88 26.07
C ASP A 238 -34.61 -8.10 26.07
N ALA A 239 -34.89 -9.07 26.96
CA ALA A 239 -34.07 -10.26 27.14
C ALA A 239 -34.01 -11.15 25.89
N ALA A 240 -35.14 -11.38 25.21
CA ALA A 240 -35.19 -12.18 24.00
C ALA A 240 -34.45 -11.48 22.85
N LYS A 241 -34.61 -10.15 22.74
CA LYS A 241 -33.90 -9.37 21.73
C LYS A 241 -32.40 -9.33 21.99
N ARG A 242 -31.98 -9.28 23.25
CA ARG A 242 -30.55 -9.35 23.63
C ARG A 242 -29.95 -10.70 23.27
N GLU A 243 -30.67 -11.80 23.48
CA GLU A 243 -30.22 -13.14 23.10
C GLU A 243 -30.01 -13.24 21.57
N GLU A 244 -30.98 -12.75 20.78
CA GLU A 244 -30.89 -12.69 19.32
C GLU A 244 -29.69 -11.85 18.84
N LEU A 245 -29.52 -10.64 19.41
CA LEU A 245 -28.43 -9.73 19.06
C LEU A 245 -27.05 -10.30 19.46
N ALA A 246 -26.97 -11.00 20.60
CA ALA A 246 -25.73 -11.67 21.02
C ALA A 246 -25.36 -12.83 20.08
N ALA A 247 -26.36 -13.61 19.62
CA ALA A 247 -26.15 -14.65 18.62
C ALA A 247 -25.71 -14.08 17.27
N GLN A 248 -26.33 -12.98 16.82
CA GLN A 248 -25.93 -12.27 15.60
C GLN A 248 -24.51 -11.72 15.70
N ALA A 249 -24.17 -11.07 16.82
CA ALA A 249 -22.83 -10.54 17.06
C ALA A 249 -21.78 -11.66 17.10
N LEU A 250 -22.10 -12.82 17.69
CA LEU A 250 -21.23 -13.99 17.64
C LEU A 250 -20.99 -14.46 16.20
N ALA A 251 -22.05 -14.61 15.39
CA ALA A 251 -21.91 -15.01 14.00
C ALA A 251 -21.01 -14.04 13.21
N LEU A 252 -21.24 -12.73 13.32
CA LEU A 252 -20.42 -11.70 12.69
C LEU A 252 -18.97 -11.72 13.19
N ARG A 253 -18.75 -12.01 14.47
CA ARG A 253 -17.40 -12.08 15.05
C ARG A 253 -16.61 -13.29 14.53
N LEU A 254 -17.26 -14.44 14.34
CA LEU A 254 -16.64 -15.62 13.72
C LEU A 254 -16.35 -15.36 12.24
N GLU A 255 -17.31 -14.76 11.53
CA GLU A 255 -17.13 -14.36 10.14
C GLU A 255 -15.96 -13.37 9.97
N LEU A 256 -15.81 -12.39 10.87
CA LEU A 256 -14.71 -11.44 10.85
C LEU A 256 -13.34 -12.13 10.96
N ALA A 257 -13.21 -13.15 11.81
CA ALA A 257 -11.98 -13.92 11.94
C ALA A 257 -11.64 -14.69 10.66
N GLN A 258 -12.65 -15.31 10.03
CA GLN A 258 -12.50 -16.03 8.77
C GLN A 258 -12.13 -15.08 7.63
N LYS A 259 -12.82 -13.95 7.49
CA LYS A 259 -12.51 -12.93 6.47
C LYS A 259 -11.12 -12.32 6.66
N TRP A 260 -10.70 -12.09 7.91
CA TRP A 260 -9.33 -11.65 8.19
C TRP A 260 -8.31 -12.67 7.70
N ALA A 261 -8.48 -13.96 8.04
CA ALA A 261 -7.56 -15.02 7.59
C ALA A 261 -7.52 -15.15 6.06
N ALA A 262 -8.66 -15.02 5.38
CA ALA A 262 -8.75 -15.01 3.92
C ALA A 262 -8.02 -13.80 3.30
N MET A 263 -8.24 -12.59 3.84
CA MET A 263 -7.54 -11.37 3.43
C MET A 263 -6.02 -11.51 3.61
N MET A 264 -5.56 -11.99 4.76
CA MET A 264 -4.13 -12.20 5.02
C MET A 264 -3.52 -13.22 4.06
N SER A 265 -4.26 -14.27 3.70
CA SER A 265 -3.81 -15.26 2.71
C SER A 265 -3.58 -14.63 1.33
N LEU A 266 -4.45 -13.69 0.92
CA LEU A 266 -4.29 -12.93 -0.32
C LEU A 266 -3.08 -11.99 -0.27
N TYR A 267 -2.84 -11.29 0.84
CA TYR A 267 -1.64 -10.47 0.98
C TYR A 267 -0.35 -11.31 0.92
N VAL A 268 -0.34 -12.51 1.51
CA VAL A 268 0.79 -13.45 1.40
C VAL A 268 0.95 -13.94 -0.05
N ALA A 269 -0.14 -14.18 -0.78
CA ALA A 269 -0.09 -14.56 -2.19
C ALA A 269 0.39 -13.41 -3.10
N ALA A 270 0.05 -12.17 -2.77
CA ALA A 270 0.48 -10.98 -3.48
C ALA A 270 1.96 -10.63 -3.24
N ALA A 271 2.50 -10.90 -2.04
CA ALA A 271 3.82 -10.41 -1.64
C ALA A 271 4.96 -10.87 -2.58
N GLN A 272 5.77 -9.91 -3.05
CA GLN A 272 6.95 -10.10 -3.92
C GLN A 272 8.23 -9.48 -3.34
N THR A 273 8.11 -8.50 -2.45
CA THR A 273 9.17 -7.60 -1.99
C THR A 273 9.09 -7.39 -0.47
N PRO A 274 10.13 -6.82 0.16
CA PRO A 274 10.06 -6.36 1.55
C PRO A 274 8.93 -5.37 1.82
N GLY A 275 8.54 -4.56 0.81
CA GLY A 275 7.45 -3.60 0.94
C GLY A 275 6.12 -4.27 1.23
N GLU A 276 5.71 -5.26 0.43
CA GLU A 276 4.45 -5.98 0.68
C GLU A 276 4.51 -6.82 1.97
N MET A 277 5.68 -7.34 2.35
CA MET A 277 5.85 -7.97 3.66
C MET A 277 5.65 -6.97 4.80
N GLY A 278 6.03 -5.70 4.60
CA GLY A 278 5.73 -4.59 5.51
C GLY A 278 4.23 -4.36 5.68
N THR A 279 3.44 -4.47 4.62
CA THR A 279 1.96 -4.40 4.68
C THR A 279 1.39 -5.51 5.55
N ILE A 280 1.84 -6.75 5.36
CA ILE A 280 1.43 -7.90 6.19
C ILE A 280 1.78 -7.65 7.66
N ALA A 281 3.00 -7.18 7.94
CA ALA A 281 3.46 -6.87 9.29
C ALA A 281 2.62 -5.76 9.93
N ASN A 282 2.31 -4.70 9.19
CA ASN A 282 1.47 -3.60 9.66
C ASN A 282 0.05 -4.08 9.98
N LEU A 283 -0.58 -4.91 9.14
CA LEU A 283 -1.91 -5.45 9.40
C LEU A 283 -1.95 -6.28 10.69
N GLU A 284 -0.96 -7.13 10.94
CA GLU A 284 -0.91 -7.95 12.15
C GLU A 284 -0.55 -7.14 13.41
N GLN A 285 0.44 -6.26 13.32
CA GLN A 285 0.95 -5.52 14.48
C GLN A 285 0.10 -4.30 14.82
N HIS A 286 -0.24 -3.49 13.83
CA HIS A 286 -1.01 -2.26 14.02
C HIS A 286 -2.51 -2.57 14.05
N SER A 287 -3.06 -3.07 12.95
CA SER A 287 -4.51 -3.23 12.82
C SER A 287 -5.06 -4.32 13.76
N ARG A 288 -4.54 -5.54 13.70
CA ARG A 288 -5.06 -6.64 14.53
C ARG A 288 -4.71 -6.44 16.01
N ARG A 289 -3.44 -6.20 16.34
CA ARG A 289 -2.97 -6.19 17.73
C ARG A 289 -3.15 -4.83 18.42
N PHE A 290 -2.64 -3.74 17.86
CA PHE A 290 -2.69 -2.43 18.50
C PHE A 290 -4.10 -1.82 18.50
N LEU A 291 -4.76 -1.78 17.34
CA LEU A 291 -6.15 -1.29 17.22
C LEU A 291 -7.20 -2.29 17.72
N LYS A 292 -6.78 -3.52 18.07
CA LYS A 292 -7.67 -4.62 18.46
C LYS A 292 -8.79 -4.84 17.44
N PHE A 293 -8.52 -4.67 16.14
CA PHE A 293 -9.54 -4.59 15.10
C PHE A 293 -10.46 -5.82 15.05
N ILE A 294 -9.97 -7.00 15.41
CA ILE A 294 -10.80 -8.20 15.44
C ILE A 294 -11.41 -8.40 16.83
N SER A 295 -10.63 -8.18 17.88
CA SER A 295 -10.96 -8.56 19.26
C SER A 295 -11.60 -7.44 20.08
N THR A 296 -12.01 -6.32 19.47
CA THR A 296 -12.51 -5.14 20.19
C THR A 296 -13.70 -5.49 21.10
N HIS A 297 -14.58 -6.39 20.66
CA HIS A 297 -15.81 -6.73 21.37
C HIS A 297 -15.75 -8.02 22.18
N ASP A 298 -14.62 -8.73 22.20
CA ASP A 298 -14.54 -10.10 22.73
C ASP A 298 -14.99 -10.19 24.19
N ALA A 299 -14.59 -9.22 25.03
CA ALA A 299 -14.98 -9.17 26.44
C ALA A 299 -16.48 -8.91 26.63
N ALA A 300 -17.04 -7.93 25.90
CA ALA A 300 -18.45 -7.58 26.00
C ALA A 300 -19.36 -8.71 25.48
N LEU A 301 -18.95 -9.35 24.39
CA LEU A 301 -19.67 -10.48 23.81
C LEU A 301 -19.59 -11.72 24.71
N THR A 302 -18.43 -12.02 25.30
CA THR A 302 -18.29 -13.10 26.30
C THR A 302 -19.22 -12.88 27.50
N ALA A 303 -19.29 -11.64 28.01
CA ALA A 303 -20.17 -11.29 29.11
C ALA A 303 -21.66 -11.45 28.73
N ALA A 304 -22.05 -11.04 27.53
CA ALA A 304 -23.42 -11.18 27.04
C ALA A 304 -23.83 -12.64 26.80
N LEU A 305 -22.91 -13.50 26.36
CA LEU A 305 -23.17 -14.92 26.09
C LEU A 305 -23.08 -15.80 27.34
N GLY A 306 -22.46 -15.33 28.42
CA GLY A 306 -22.20 -16.14 29.62
C GLY A 306 -21.20 -17.29 29.40
N ARG A 307 -20.43 -17.28 28.31
CA ARG A 307 -19.45 -18.31 27.95
C ARG A 307 -18.31 -17.73 27.12
N SER A 308 -17.16 -18.40 27.13
CA SER A 308 -16.02 -18.05 26.28
C SER A 308 -16.37 -18.15 24.79
N LEU A 309 -15.79 -17.27 23.98
CA LEU A 309 -15.84 -17.40 22.53
C LEU A 309 -15.18 -18.72 22.08
N PRO A 310 -15.69 -19.36 21.02
CA PRO A 310 -15.12 -20.61 20.52
C PRO A 310 -13.79 -20.34 19.79
N ALA A 311 -13.01 -21.40 19.53
CA ALA A 311 -11.65 -21.27 18.98
C ALA A 311 -11.62 -20.61 17.59
N GLU A 312 -12.69 -20.77 16.82
CA GLU A 312 -12.92 -20.18 15.50
C GLU A 312 -13.00 -18.65 15.53
N ALA A 313 -13.18 -18.04 16.71
CA ALA A 313 -13.07 -16.60 16.88
C ALA A 313 -11.62 -16.10 16.70
N GLN A 314 -10.62 -16.97 16.68
CA GLN A 314 -9.24 -16.61 16.37
C GLN A 314 -8.93 -16.85 14.89
N PRO A 315 -8.39 -15.86 14.16
CA PRO A 315 -7.93 -16.07 12.79
C PRO A 315 -6.92 -17.22 12.72
N SER A 316 -7.08 -18.10 11.74
CA SER A 316 -6.16 -19.23 11.53
C SER A 316 -4.73 -18.73 11.31
N PRO A 317 -3.73 -19.29 12.00
CA PRO A 317 -2.32 -18.97 11.76
C PRO A 317 -1.72 -19.75 10.59
N ARG A 318 -2.49 -20.66 9.97
CA ARG A 318 -2.00 -21.58 8.94
C ARG A 318 -2.14 -20.96 7.55
N TYR A 319 -1.10 -21.09 6.74
CA TYR A 319 -1.16 -20.75 5.32
C TYR A 319 -1.86 -21.89 4.56
N ALA A 320 -2.92 -21.54 3.82
CA ALA A 320 -3.70 -22.48 3.01
C ALA A 320 -3.64 -22.17 1.50
N GLY A 321 -2.82 -21.19 1.08
CA GLY A 321 -2.65 -20.85 -0.33
C GLY A 321 -1.72 -21.81 -1.08
N GLU A 322 -1.53 -21.55 -2.36
CA GLU A 322 -0.63 -22.32 -3.22
C GLU A 322 0.83 -22.25 -2.75
N PRO A 323 1.63 -23.32 -2.92
CA PRO A 323 3.06 -23.26 -2.66
C PRO A 323 3.75 -22.21 -3.56
N ARG A 324 4.71 -21.46 -3.01
CA ARG A 324 5.42 -20.37 -3.69
C ARG A 324 6.89 -20.30 -3.29
N ILE A 325 7.72 -19.94 -4.27
CA ILE A 325 9.12 -19.54 -4.10
C ILE A 325 9.19 -18.03 -4.24
N LEU A 326 9.68 -17.35 -3.20
CA LEU A 326 9.82 -15.90 -3.14
C LEU A 326 11.28 -15.51 -2.96
N VAL A 327 11.76 -14.58 -3.79
CA VAL A 327 13.08 -13.94 -3.62
C VAL A 327 12.82 -12.44 -3.46
N PRO A 328 12.69 -11.93 -2.22
CA PRO A 328 12.22 -10.56 -1.97
C PRO A 328 13.12 -9.48 -2.56
N THR A 329 14.40 -9.78 -2.70
CA THR A 329 15.41 -8.85 -3.20
C THR A 329 16.19 -9.52 -4.32
N ALA A 330 15.59 -9.58 -5.50
CA ALA A 330 16.28 -10.01 -6.70
C ALA A 330 17.27 -8.92 -7.13
N ARG A 331 18.54 -9.29 -7.28
CA ARG A 331 19.58 -8.39 -7.75
C ARG A 331 19.92 -8.67 -9.21
N SER A 332 20.10 -7.60 -9.97
CA SER A 332 20.59 -7.64 -11.36
C SER A 332 22.02 -7.14 -11.51
N LEU A 333 22.62 -6.61 -10.44
CA LEU A 333 23.95 -6.00 -10.42
C LEU A 333 24.72 -6.40 -9.15
N VAL A 334 26.02 -6.70 -9.31
CA VAL A 334 26.96 -7.04 -8.22
C VAL A 334 28.35 -6.41 -8.48
N ALA A 335 29.09 -6.09 -7.42
CA ALA A 335 30.48 -5.66 -7.56
C ALA A 335 31.42 -6.87 -7.84
N PRO A 336 32.60 -6.66 -8.47
CA PRO A 336 33.56 -7.73 -8.77
C PRO A 336 34.04 -8.56 -7.56
N HIS A 337 34.09 -7.95 -6.38
CA HIS A 337 34.52 -8.57 -5.13
C HIS A 337 33.34 -9.00 -4.24
N GLU A 338 32.11 -8.81 -4.72
CA GLU A 338 30.91 -9.04 -3.92
C GLU A 338 30.29 -10.42 -4.23
N SER A 339 29.95 -11.16 -3.17
CA SER A 339 29.15 -12.37 -3.32
C SER A 339 27.69 -12.01 -3.60
N LEU A 340 27.05 -12.70 -4.57
CA LEU A 340 25.60 -12.61 -4.71
C LEU A 340 24.95 -13.44 -3.60
N ALA A 341 24.47 -12.78 -2.55
CA ALA A 341 23.70 -13.42 -1.49
C ALA A 341 22.20 -13.14 -1.68
N LEU A 342 21.38 -14.19 -1.69
CA LEU A 342 19.94 -14.10 -1.86
C LEU A 342 19.23 -14.73 -0.65
N LYS A 343 18.21 -14.03 -0.17
CA LYS A 343 17.20 -14.61 0.73
C LYS A 343 16.12 -15.25 -0.14
N VAL A 344 15.86 -16.52 0.10
CA VAL A 344 14.81 -17.29 -0.58
C VAL A 344 13.80 -17.73 0.48
N ILE A 345 12.53 -17.46 0.24
CA ILE A 345 11.42 -17.84 1.11
C ILE A 345 10.62 -18.91 0.37
N LEU A 346 10.45 -20.06 1.00
CA LEU A 346 9.63 -21.17 0.52
C LEU A 346 8.40 -21.27 1.41
N ILE A 347 7.24 -20.95 0.87
CA ILE A 347 5.95 -20.97 1.58
C ILE A 347 5.07 -22.01 0.90
N GLY A 348 4.35 -22.81 1.68
CA GLY A 348 3.37 -23.74 1.16
C GLY A 348 2.46 -24.25 2.28
N PRO A 349 1.35 -24.90 1.93
CA PRO A 349 0.43 -25.44 2.91
C PRO A 349 1.09 -26.57 3.71
N GLU A 350 0.66 -26.75 4.96
CA GLU A 350 1.22 -27.77 5.88
C GLU A 350 1.05 -29.22 5.36
N THR A 351 0.16 -29.42 4.39
CA THR A 351 -0.07 -30.71 3.71
C THR A 351 1.10 -31.14 2.82
N GLY A 352 2.06 -30.26 2.54
CA GLY A 352 3.24 -30.57 1.74
C GLY A 352 4.55 -30.14 2.37
N LYS A 353 5.66 -30.66 1.84
CA LYS A 353 7.03 -30.33 2.27
C LYS A 353 7.89 -29.97 1.08
N TRP A 354 8.72 -28.95 1.27
CA TRP A 354 9.75 -28.54 0.32
C TRP A 354 10.93 -29.50 0.34
N ARG A 355 11.44 -29.88 -0.83
CA ARG A 355 12.63 -30.72 -1.03
C ARG A 355 13.46 -30.18 -2.20
N ASP A 356 14.69 -30.68 -2.30
CA ASP A 356 15.61 -30.40 -3.41
C ASP A 356 15.80 -28.91 -3.75
N ALA A 357 15.72 -28.03 -2.75
CA ALA A 357 15.79 -26.60 -2.99
C ALA A 357 17.22 -26.14 -3.32
N ALA A 358 17.41 -25.52 -4.48
CA ALA A 358 18.70 -25.00 -4.92
C ALA A 358 18.59 -23.76 -5.80
N LEU A 359 19.68 -23.00 -5.83
CA LEU A 359 19.97 -22.02 -6.86
C LEU A 359 20.71 -22.73 -7.99
N LEU A 360 20.22 -22.57 -9.21
CA LEU A 360 20.86 -23.03 -10.45
C LEU A 360 21.38 -21.82 -11.21
N TRP A 361 22.66 -21.83 -11.58
CA TRP A 361 23.27 -20.69 -12.28
C TRP A 361 24.28 -21.09 -13.35
N ARG A 362 24.54 -20.19 -14.30
CA ARG A 362 25.64 -20.33 -15.28
C ARG A 362 26.09 -18.97 -15.80
N PRO A 363 27.37 -18.82 -16.20
CA PRO A 363 27.82 -17.64 -16.92
C PRO A 363 27.14 -17.55 -18.29
N LEU A 364 26.83 -16.32 -18.72
CA LEU A 364 26.36 -16.01 -20.06
C LEU A 364 27.54 -15.56 -20.91
N GLN A 365 27.75 -16.26 -22.03
CA GLN A 365 28.79 -15.93 -23.00
C GLN A 365 28.14 -15.51 -24.32
N ALA A 366 28.43 -14.29 -24.77
CA ALA A 366 27.96 -13.79 -26.06
C ALA A 366 28.54 -14.62 -27.21
N GLY A 367 27.72 -14.95 -28.21
CA GLY A 367 28.14 -15.70 -29.40
C GLY A 367 28.53 -17.16 -29.16
N LYS A 368 28.32 -17.71 -27.96
CA LYS A 368 28.66 -19.09 -27.61
C LYS A 368 27.46 -19.87 -27.09
N LYS A 369 27.48 -21.19 -27.30
CA LYS A 369 26.50 -22.11 -26.70
C LYS A 369 26.64 -22.05 -25.19
N GLN A 370 25.54 -21.79 -24.49
CA GLN A 370 25.56 -21.67 -23.04
C GLN A 370 25.83 -23.02 -22.37
N GLY A 371 26.60 -23.00 -21.28
CA GLY A 371 26.94 -24.20 -20.51
C GLY A 371 25.77 -24.79 -19.74
N ARG A 372 26.01 -25.92 -19.06
CA ARG A 372 25.07 -26.52 -18.10
C ARG A 372 24.97 -25.64 -16.85
N PHE A 373 23.79 -25.65 -16.22
CA PHE A 373 23.60 -25.01 -14.92
C PHE A 373 24.41 -25.72 -13.83
N ARG A 374 25.09 -24.92 -13.02
CA ARG A 374 25.73 -25.33 -11.76
C ARG A 374 24.70 -25.19 -10.65
N ARG A 375 24.71 -26.14 -9.71
CA ARG A 375 23.75 -26.22 -8.61
C ARG A 375 24.39 -25.79 -7.29
N VAL A 376 23.69 -24.95 -6.54
CA VAL A 376 24.06 -24.50 -5.19
C VAL A 376 22.88 -24.75 -4.25
N PRO A 377 22.95 -25.73 -3.33
CA PRO A 377 21.88 -26.01 -2.39
C PRO A 377 21.52 -24.78 -1.54
N LEU A 378 20.23 -24.63 -1.22
CA LEU A 378 19.77 -23.57 -0.33
C LEU A 378 20.08 -23.93 1.14
N ALA A 379 20.76 -23.04 1.86
CA ALA A 379 21.07 -23.22 3.27
C ALA A 379 19.91 -22.69 4.14
N PRO A 380 19.35 -23.45 5.09
CA PRO A 380 18.28 -22.98 5.96
C PRO A 380 18.78 -21.91 6.94
N ILE A 381 17.99 -20.85 7.15
CA ILE A 381 18.24 -19.81 8.17
C ILE A 381 17.11 -19.80 9.21
N ALA A 382 15.86 -19.97 8.78
CA ALA A 382 14.69 -20.04 9.65
C ALA A 382 13.59 -20.88 8.98
N ARG A 383 12.45 -21.06 9.66
CA ARG A 383 11.30 -21.79 9.10
C ARG A 383 10.86 -21.17 7.78
N GLY A 384 11.03 -21.93 6.68
CA GLY A 384 10.68 -21.48 5.33
C GLY A 384 11.60 -20.40 4.77
N VAL A 385 12.71 -20.06 5.43
CA VAL A 385 13.65 -19.01 4.99
C VAL A 385 15.04 -19.61 4.80
N TYR A 386 15.61 -19.37 3.63
CA TYR A 386 16.86 -19.94 3.17
C TYR A 386 17.79 -18.87 2.59
N ARG A 387 19.07 -19.23 2.51
CA ARG A 387 20.12 -18.46 1.86
C ARG A 387 20.63 -19.22 0.64
N ALA A 388 20.81 -18.51 -0.47
CA ALA A 388 21.70 -18.91 -1.55
C ALA A 388 22.86 -17.91 -1.64
N ALA A 389 24.07 -18.39 -1.90
CA ALA A 389 25.20 -17.51 -2.17
C ALA A 389 26.03 -18.02 -3.34
N LEU A 390 26.32 -17.12 -4.28
CA LEU A 390 27.36 -17.34 -5.29
C LEU A 390 28.62 -16.58 -4.87
N PRO A 391 29.81 -17.19 -4.99
CA PRO A 391 31.05 -16.50 -4.71
C PRO A 391 31.24 -15.30 -5.67
N PRO A 392 32.14 -14.35 -5.36
CA PRO A 392 32.44 -13.24 -6.24
C PRO A 392 32.78 -13.73 -7.66
N GLN A 393 32.29 -12.99 -8.65
CA GLN A 393 32.48 -13.30 -10.07
C GLN A 393 33.41 -12.26 -10.69
N LYS A 394 34.14 -12.65 -11.74
CA LYS A 394 35.07 -11.76 -12.42
C LYS A 394 34.35 -10.52 -12.95
N GLU A 395 35.01 -9.38 -12.86
CA GLU A 395 34.55 -8.13 -13.43
C GLU A 395 34.12 -8.26 -14.90
N GLY A 396 33.02 -7.60 -15.28
CA GLY A 396 32.49 -7.65 -16.63
C GLY A 396 31.85 -9.00 -17.02
N THR A 397 31.74 -9.95 -16.09
CA THR A 397 30.99 -11.19 -16.31
C THR A 397 29.49 -10.92 -16.21
N THR A 398 28.73 -11.55 -17.09
CA THR A 398 27.28 -11.67 -16.95
C THR A 398 26.96 -13.13 -16.67
N PHE A 399 26.04 -13.39 -15.74
CA PHE A 399 25.55 -14.74 -15.46
C PHE A 399 24.04 -14.72 -15.27
N GLU A 400 23.42 -15.89 -15.37
CA GLU A 400 22.01 -16.05 -15.07
C GLU A 400 21.78 -17.10 -13.98
N TYR A 401 20.68 -16.95 -13.24
CA TYR A 401 20.24 -17.89 -12.23
C TYR A 401 18.73 -18.03 -12.16
N PHE A 402 18.29 -19.16 -11.62
CA PHE A 402 16.93 -19.36 -11.12
C PHE A 402 16.97 -20.21 -9.84
N ILE A 403 15.90 -20.18 -9.07
CA ILE A 403 15.70 -21.06 -7.93
C ILE A 403 14.78 -22.20 -8.37
N GLN A 404 15.09 -23.41 -7.94
CA GLN A 404 14.24 -24.59 -8.10
C GLN A 404 14.03 -25.25 -6.74
N ALA A 405 12.82 -25.72 -6.49
CA ALA A 405 12.52 -26.58 -5.36
C ALA A 405 11.31 -27.45 -5.68
N ASP A 406 11.25 -28.65 -5.10
CA ASP A 406 10.11 -29.56 -5.25
C ASP A 406 9.15 -29.40 -4.09
N PHE A 407 7.86 -29.32 -4.39
CA PHE A 407 6.79 -29.32 -3.40
C PHE A 407 5.75 -30.38 -3.77
N ALA A 408 5.56 -31.36 -2.89
CA ALA A 408 4.58 -32.44 -3.07
C ALA A 408 4.66 -33.14 -4.46
N GLY A 409 5.89 -33.38 -4.96
CA GLY A 409 6.12 -34.05 -6.25
C GLY A 409 6.06 -33.13 -7.48
N ARG A 410 5.79 -31.84 -7.30
CA ARG A 410 5.83 -30.83 -8.36
C ARG A 410 7.08 -29.98 -8.24
N THR A 411 7.88 -29.92 -9.30
CA THR A 411 9.00 -28.98 -9.41
C THR A 411 8.48 -27.57 -9.63
N MET A 412 8.94 -26.64 -8.80
CA MET A 412 8.61 -25.23 -8.86
C MET A 412 9.87 -24.39 -9.07
N VAL A 413 9.73 -23.26 -9.76
CA VAL A 413 10.85 -22.40 -10.11
C VAL A 413 10.56 -20.92 -9.86
N TYR A 414 11.61 -20.16 -9.57
CA TYR A 414 11.62 -18.71 -9.58
C TYR A 414 12.77 -18.19 -10.46
N PRO A 415 12.53 -17.29 -11.43
CA PRO A 415 11.23 -16.78 -11.84
C PRO A 415 10.39 -17.87 -12.52
N ALA A 416 9.07 -17.68 -12.62
CA ALA A 416 8.16 -18.66 -13.24
C ALA A 416 8.50 -18.98 -14.71
N SER A 417 9.25 -18.11 -15.38
CA SER A 417 9.71 -18.29 -16.75
C SER A 417 10.97 -19.16 -16.90
N ALA A 418 11.57 -19.61 -15.80
CA ALA A 418 12.73 -20.50 -15.84
C ALA A 418 12.34 -21.91 -16.35
N PRO A 419 13.25 -22.65 -17.02
CA PRO A 419 14.63 -22.26 -17.33
C PRO A 419 14.78 -21.42 -18.62
N THR A 420 13.68 -21.09 -19.30
CA THR A 420 13.69 -20.38 -20.60
C THR A 420 14.14 -18.93 -20.46
N LEU A 421 13.62 -18.20 -19.46
CA LEU A 421 14.03 -16.84 -19.11
C LEU A 421 14.29 -16.77 -17.62
N ASN A 422 15.56 -16.54 -17.27
CA ASN A 422 16.07 -16.56 -15.91
C ASN A 422 16.35 -15.14 -15.40
N ARG A 423 16.86 -15.01 -14.17
CA ARG A 423 17.38 -13.73 -13.67
C ARG A 423 18.80 -13.53 -14.18
N THR A 424 19.05 -12.42 -14.85
CA THR A 424 20.39 -12.02 -15.30
C THR A 424 21.03 -11.09 -14.29
N VAL A 425 22.31 -11.31 -14.02
CA VAL A 425 23.15 -10.50 -13.14
C VAL A 425 24.40 -10.07 -13.89
N VAL A 426 24.69 -8.78 -13.84
CA VAL A 426 25.89 -8.18 -14.40
C VAL A 426 26.85 -7.85 -13.26
N VAL A 427 28.10 -8.30 -13.39
CA VAL A 427 29.20 -7.83 -12.55
C VAL A 427 29.71 -6.52 -13.14
N TRP A 428 29.42 -5.39 -12.49
CA TRP A 428 29.77 -4.09 -13.06
C TRP A 428 31.28 -3.91 -13.14
N ARG A 429 31.70 -3.09 -14.10
CA ARG A 429 33.11 -2.69 -14.20
C ARG A 429 33.38 -1.54 -13.23
N THR A 430 34.46 -1.63 -12.48
CA THR A 430 35.00 -0.46 -11.80
C THR A 430 35.60 0.42 -12.88
N GLY A 431 34.95 1.54 -13.19
CA GLY A 431 35.57 2.52 -14.07
C GLY A 431 36.92 2.93 -13.48
N THR A 432 37.99 2.86 -14.26
CA THR A 432 39.13 3.75 -14.02
C THR A 432 38.57 5.15 -14.18
N ASP A 433 38.44 5.90 -13.09
CA ASP A 433 38.08 7.31 -13.12
C ASP A 433 39.23 8.07 -13.79
N THR A 434 39.29 8.03 -15.12
CA THR A 434 40.13 8.91 -15.94
C THR A 434 39.43 10.25 -16.07
N ARG A 435 39.04 10.84 -14.94
CA ARG A 435 39.07 12.30 -14.81
C ARG A 435 40.49 12.65 -14.41
N GLU A 436 41.41 12.50 -15.38
CA GLU A 436 42.60 13.33 -15.37
C GLU A 436 42.10 14.77 -15.21
N ALA A 437 42.55 15.42 -14.14
CA ALA A 437 42.50 16.87 -14.03
C ALA A 437 43.06 17.41 -15.35
N GLN A 438 42.18 17.96 -16.19
CA GLN A 438 42.64 18.78 -17.30
C GLN A 438 43.42 19.95 -16.67
N PRO A 439 44.68 20.16 -17.07
CA PRO A 439 45.56 21.16 -16.46
C PRO A 439 45.06 22.59 -16.65
#